data_AF-A0A5E6NMW5-F1
#
_entry.id   AF-A0A5E6NMW5-F1
#
_cell.length_a   1.000
_cell.length_b   1.000
_cell.length_c   1.000
_cell.angle_alpha   90.00
_cell.angle_beta   90.00
_cell.angle_gamma   90.00
#
_symmetry.space_group_name_H-M   'P 1'
#
loop_
_entity.id
_entity.type
_entity.pdbx_description
1 polymer ?
#
loop_
_entity_poly.entity_id
_entity_poly.type
_entity_poly.pdbx_seq_one_letter_code
_entity_poly.pdbx_strand_id
1 'polypeptide(L)' 'MVGLLLLKQLENLSDERVVLQFKRNPYYQYFCGYSNYMPGMPCNATELVHFRKRIGVKGFNLIFKMSVALHGKQAQESSV' A
#
# COMPACT_ATOMS: atom_id res chain seq x y z
N MET A 1 -6.53 -1.14 2.95
CA MET A 1 -5.38 -1.74 3.67
C MET A 1 -4.23 -2.11 2.73
N VAL A 2 -4.44 -2.84 1.64
CA VAL A 2 -3.36 -3.19 0.68
C VAL A 2 -2.67 -1.95 0.08
N GLY A 3 -3.43 -0.94 -0.35
CA GLY A 3 -2.86 0.31 -0.87
C GLY A 3 -1.93 1.01 0.12
N LEU A 4 -2.26 1.04 1.41
CA LEU A 4 -1.39 1.58 2.46
C LEU A 4 -0.09 0.78 2.63
N LEU A 5 -0.14 -0.55 2.52
CA LEU A 5 1.06 -1.37 2.57
C LEU A 5 1.96 -1.15 1.35
N LEU A 6 1.39 -0.95 0.18
CA LEU A 6 2.15 -0.62 -1.03
C LEU A 6 2.80 0.75 -0.91
N LEU A 7 2.04 1.78 -0.52
CA LEU A 7 2.58 3.13 -0.28
C LEU A 7 3.69 3.13 0.76
N LYS A 8 3.51 2.37 1.85
CA LYS A 8 4.53 2.18 2.87
C LYS A 8 5.85 1.66 2.27
N GLN A 9 5.78 0.68 1.37
CA GLN A 9 6.96 0.08 0.75
C GLN A 9 7.60 0.99 -0.31
N LEU A 10 6.77 1.66 -1.12
CA LEU A 10 7.22 2.58 -2.17
C LEU A 10 7.97 3.79 -1.58
N GLU A 11 7.48 4.32 -0.46
CA GLU A 11 7.99 5.54 0.17
C GLU A 11 8.86 5.26 1.39
N ASN A 12 9.11 3.97 1.69
CA ASN A 12 9.88 3.49 2.83
C ASN A 12 9.45 4.12 4.18
N LEU A 13 8.14 4.08 4.46
CA LEU A 13 7.54 4.72 5.64
C LEU A 13 7.22 3.74 6.79
N SER A 14 7.13 4.26 8.02
CA SER A 14 6.55 3.51 9.14
C SER A 14 5.02 3.39 9.03
N ASP A 15 4.41 2.47 9.78
CA ASP A 15 2.95 2.29 9.78
C ASP A 15 2.20 3.54 10.27
N GLU A 16 2.75 4.23 11.26
CA GLU A 16 2.20 5.50 11.76
C GLU A 16 2.33 6.61 10.74
N ARG A 17 3.51 6.71 10.10
CA ARG A 17 3.80 7.72 9.09
C ARG A 17 2.90 7.57 7.86
N VAL A 18 2.66 6.35 7.39
CA VAL A 18 1.80 6.14 6.21
C VAL A 18 0.34 6.47 6.50
N VAL A 19 -0.16 6.15 7.71
CA VAL A 19 -1.52 6.49 8.14
C VAL A 19 -1.68 8.00 8.29
N LEU A 20 -0.69 8.69 8.86
CA LEU A 20 -0.67 10.14 8.95
C LEU A 20 -0.61 10.80 7.57
N GLN A 21 0.23 10.26 6.67
CA GLN A 21 0.39 10.80 5.32
C GLN A 21 -0.85 10.57 4.47
N PHE A 22 -1.57 9.46 4.65
CA PHE A 22 -2.87 9.26 4.02
C PHE A 22 -3.85 10.38 4.40
N LYS A 23 -3.94 10.74 5.69
CA LYS A 23 -4.80 11.84 6.14
C LYS A 23 -4.43 13.18 5.48
N ARG A 24 -3.13 13.45 5.31
CA ARG A 24 -2.63 14.75 4.81
C ARG A 24 -2.57 14.84 3.29
N ASN A 25 -2.38 13.72 2.59
CA ASN A 25 -2.07 13.70 1.17
C ASN A 25 -3.23 13.12 0.36
N PRO A 26 -3.97 13.93 -0.44
CA PRO A 26 -5.07 13.44 -1.27
C PRO A 26 -4.61 12.44 -2.32
N TYR A 27 -3.36 12.50 -2.80
CA TYR A 27 -2.83 11.52 -3.75
C TYR A 27 -2.74 10.11 -3.14
N TYR A 28 -2.44 10.00 -1.85
CA TYR A 28 -2.41 8.70 -1.17
C TYR A 28 -3.81 8.12 -1.02
N GLN A 29 -4.81 8.98 -0.82
CA GLN A 29 -6.21 8.55 -0.76
C GLN A 29 -6.68 8.09 -2.14
N TYR A 30 -6.39 8.87 -3.18
CA TYR A 30 -6.69 8.51 -4.55
C TYR A 30 -6.03 7.19 -4.97
N PHE A 31 -4.75 7.00 -4.64
CA PHE A 31 -4.03 5.74 -4.89
C PHE A 31 -4.70 4.54 -4.19
N CYS A 32 -5.25 4.74 -3.00
CA CYS A 32 -6.00 3.71 -2.29
C CYS A 32 -7.43 3.50 -2.82
N GLY A 33 -7.85 4.21 -3.88
CA GLY A 33 -9.14 4.08 -4.53
C GLY A 33 -10.24 5.01 -4.00
N TYR A 34 -9.91 6.04 -3.22
CA TYR A 34 -10.89 7.02 -2.74
C TYR A 34 -11.14 8.08 -3.81
N SER A 35 -12.41 8.35 -4.10
CA SER A 35 -12.83 9.38 -5.07
C SER A 35 -12.86 10.79 -4.48
N ASN A 36 -13.08 10.90 -3.16
CA ASN A 36 -13.18 12.17 -2.46
C ASN A 36 -12.15 12.23 -1.33
N TYR A 37 -11.70 13.44 -1.01
CA TYR A 37 -10.81 13.67 0.11
C TYR A 37 -11.53 13.49 1.45
N MET A 38 -10.99 12.61 2.30
CA MET A 38 -11.45 12.38 3.67
C MET A 38 -10.37 12.83 4.67
N PRO A 39 -10.64 13.83 5.53
CA PRO A 39 -9.66 14.35 6.50
C PRO A 39 -9.43 13.44 7.71
N GLY A 40 -9.79 12.16 7.62
CA GLY A 40 -9.65 11.17 8.69
C GLY A 40 -8.42 10.27 8.53
N MET A 41 -8.02 9.64 9.63
CA MET A 41 -7.12 8.48 9.52
C MET A 41 -7.92 7.28 9.01
N PRO A 42 -7.38 6.49 8.06
CA PRO A 42 -8.11 5.38 7.45
C PRO A 42 -8.25 4.17 8.39
N CYS A 43 -7.33 4.03 9.35
CA CYS A 43 -7.27 2.94 10.34
C CYS A 43 -6.28 3.31 11.45
N ASN A 44 -6.22 2.51 12.51
CA ASN A 44 -5.13 2.59 13.47
C ASN A 44 -3.86 1.93 12.87
N ALA A 45 -2.68 2.50 13.12
CA ALA A 45 -1.40 1.94 12.62
C ALA A 45 -1.18 0.48 13.04
N THR A 46 -1.63 0.10 14.24
CA THR A 46 -1.53 -1.28 14.75
C THR A 46 -2.35 -2.28 13.92
N GLU A 47 -3.44 -1.83 13.29
CA GLU A 47 -4.24 -2.70 12.40
C GLU A 47 -3.45 -3.15 11.18
N LEU A 48 -2.48 -2.35 10.69
CA LEU A 48 -1.59 -2.75 9.61
C LEU A 48 -0.67 -3.91 10.03
N VAL A 49 -0.22 -3.93 11.28
CA VAL A 49 0.57 -5.03 11.85
C VAL A 49 -0.26 -6.31 11.89
N HIS A 50 -1.49 -6.23 12.41
CA HIS A 50 -2.40 -7.37 12.46
C HIS A 50 -2.79 -7.86 11.07
N PHE A 51 -3.02 -6.95 10.13
CA PHE A 51 -3.31 -7.29 8.75
C PHE A 51 -2.15 -8.06 8.11
N ARG A 52 -0.91 -7.58 8.27
CA ARG A 52 0.29 -8.31 7.78
C ARG A 52 0.41 -9.70 8.39
N LYS A 53 0.19 -9.83 9.71
CA LYS A 53 0.22 -11.14 10.39
C LYS A 53 -0.86 -12.08 9.86
N ARG A 54 -2.06 -11.55 9.56
CA ARG A 54 -3.20 -12.34 9.05
C ARG A 54 -2.95 -12.87 7.63
N ILE A 55 -2.46 -12.03 6.72
CA ILE A 55 -2.21 -12.43 5.33
C ILE A 55 -0.93 -13.29 5.19
N GLY A 56 0.03 -13.08 6.10
CA GLY A 56 1.32 -13.76 6.11
C GLY A 56 2.12 -13.56 4.82
N VAL A 57 3.16 -14.38 4.64
CA VAL A 57 4.03 -14.33 3.47
C VAL A 57 3.27 -14.69 2.19
N LYS A 58 2.35 -15.66 2.24
CA LYS A 58 1.56 -16.09 1.08
C LYS A 58 0.68 -14.96 0.54
N GLY A 59 -0.01 -14.23 1.42
CA GLY A 59 -0.85 -13.12 0.99
C GLY A 59 -0.03 -11.93 0.50
N PHE A 60 1.12 -11.64 1.12
CA PHE A 60 2.02 -10.60 0.63
C PHE A 60 2.57 -10.91 -0.77
N ASN A 61 2.99 -12.16 -1.01
CA ASN A 61 3.45 -12.61 -2.32
C ASN A 61 2.34 -12.52 -3.39
N LEU A 62 1.08 -12.76 -3.01
CA LEU A 62 -0.04 -12.58 -3.93
C LEU A 62 -0.21 -11.11 -4.32
N ILE A 63 -0.14 -10.18 -3.36
CA ILE A 63 -0.18 -8.74 -3.62
C ILE A 63 0.95 -8.34 -4.58
N PHE A 64 2.17 -8.79 -4.32
CA PHE A 64 3.32 -8.51 -5.17
C PHE A 64 3.17 -9.11 -6.58
N LYS A 65 2.70 -10.35 -6.69
CA LYS A 65 2.44 -10.99 -7.99
C LYS A 65 1.42 -10.20 -8.81
N MET A 66 0.35 -9.71 -8.16
CA MET A 66 -0.65 -8.89 -8.83
C MET A 66 -0.07 -7.55 -9.29
N SER A 67 0.74 -6.87 -8.47
CA SER A 67 1.38 -5.62 -8.89
C SER A 67 2.32 -5.82 -10.06
N VAL A 68 3.12 -6.89 -10.07
CA VAL A 68 3.99 -7.24 -11.20
C VAL A 68 3.17 -7.53 -12.47
N ALA A 69 2.07 -8.28 -12.33
CA ALA A 69 1.21 -8.63 -13.46
C ALA A 69 0.59 -7.40 -14.16
N LEU A 70 0.34 -6.29 -13.43
CA LEU A 70 -0.14 -5.03 -14.02
C LEU A 70 0.82 -4.46 -15.07
N HIS A 71 2.12 -4.70 -14.91
CA HIS A 71 3.16 -4.21 -15.83
C HIS A 71 3.40 -5.15 -17.02
N GLY A 72 2.77 -6.33 -17.06
CA GLY A 72 2.81 -7.25 -18.20
C GLY A 72 4.23 -7.58 -18.68
N LYS A 73 4.51 -7.34 -19.96
CA LYS A 73 5.83 -7.61 -20.58
C LYS A 73 6.93 -6.66 -20.11
N GLN A 74 6.59 -5.45 -19.67
CA GLN A 74 7.55 -4.46 -19.17
C GLN A 74 8.17 -4.90 -17.83
N ALA A 75 7.48 -5.74 -17.07
CA ALA A 75 8.02 -6.31 -15.83
C ALA A 75 9.21 -7.27 -16.07
N GLN A 76 9.40 -7.75 -17.30
CA GLN A 76 10.47 -8.69 -17.66
C GLN A 76 11.68 -7.98 -18.27
N GLU A 77 11.65 -6.65 -18.37
CA GLU A 77 12.80 -5.88 -18.85
C GLU A 77 13.99 -6.12 -17.91
N SER A 78 15.13 -6.45 -18.51
CA SER A 78 16.39 -6.56 -17.78
C SER A 78 16.68 -5.20 -17.15
N SER A 79 16.75 -5.16 -15.82
CA SER A 79 17.27 -4.01 -15.09
C SER A 79 18.68 -3.72 -15.60
N VAL A 80 18.80 -2.68 -16.42
CA VAL A 80 20.07 -2.16 -16.96
C VAL A 80 20.91 -1.58 -15.82
#